data_AF-A0AAV4N3I6-F1
#
_entry.id   AF-A0AAV4N3I6-F1
#
_cell.length_a   1.000
_cell.length_b   1.000
_cell.length_c   1.000
_cell.angle_alpha   90.00
_cell.angle_beta   90.00
_cell.angle_gamma   90.00
#
_symmetry.space_group_name_H-M   'P 1'
#
loop_
_entity.id
_entity.type
_entity.pdbx_description
1 polymer ?
#
loop_
_entity_poly.entity_id
_entity_poly.type
_entity_poly.pdbx_seq_one_letter_code
_entity_poly.pdbx_strand_id
1 'polypeptide(L)'
;MASLTCRVQYLNDIDPFSASTNFPEPARPPHYTFNVNIPLVNQIAGVHRILKAPHKLDDCTLQLYRYNGSEGDYGSYLDPESTIDEQSEDFEDFHNK
;
A
#
# COMPACT_ATOMS: atom_id res chain seq x y z
N MET A 1 -17.73 -10.11 7.60
CA MET A 1 -16.66 -10.15 6.58
C MET A 1 -15.43 -9.53 7.21
N ALA A 2 -14.28 -10.20 7.15
CA ALA A 2 -13.04 -9.65 7.69
C ALA A 2 -12.52 -8.51 6.79
N SER A 3 -11.96 -7.47 7.39
CA SER A 3 -11.48 -6.28 6.69
C SER A 3 -10.21 -5.77 7.36
N LEU A 4 -9.28 -5.26 6.57
CA LEU A 4 -8.06 -4.62 7.06
C LEU A 4 -8.17 -3.11 6.85
N THR A 5 -8.14 -2.33 7.93
CA THR A 5 -8.07 -0.87 7.83
C THR A 5 -6.66 -0.41 8.14
N CYS A 6 -6.03 0.28 7.19
CA CYS A 6 -4.66 0.75 7.30
C CYS A 6 -4.47 2.13 6.69
N ARG A 7 -3.31 2.71 6.94
CA ARG A 7 -2.85 3.93 6.27
C ARG A 7 -2.26 3.59 4.91
N VAL A 8 -2.52 4.43 3.92
CA VAL A 8 -1.99 4.28 2.56
C VAL A 8 -1.30 5.56 2.12
N GLN A 9 -0.23 5.41 1.34
CA GLN A 9 0.53 6.48 0.68
C GLN A 9 0.97 5.98 -0.70
N TYR A 10 1.38 6.89 -1.58
CA TYR A 10 2.11 6.55 -2.80
C TYR A 10 3.54 7.06 -2.71
N LEU A 11 4.46 6.40 -3.41
CA LEU A 11 5.81 6.89 -3.66
C LEU A 11 5.85 7.39 -5.10
N ASN A 12 6.32 8.63 -5.34
CA ASN A 12 6.40 9.15 -6.70
C ASN A 12 7.69 8.74 -7.39
N ASP A 13 7.63 7.55 -8.00
CA ASP A 13 8.72 6.87 -8.70
C ASP A 13 8.55 6.79 -10.22
N ILE A 14 7.61 7.58 -10.79
CA ILE A 14 7.40 7.70 -12.24
C ILE A 14 8.71 8.02 -12.98
N ASP A 15 9.53 8.89 -12.39
CA ASP A 15 10.92 9.12 -12.82
C ASP A 15 11.85 8.55 -11.74
N PRO A 16 12.55 7.43 -12.01
CA PRO A 16 13.44 6.80 -11.04
C PRO A 16 14.66 7.65 -10.68
N PHE A 17 14.97 8.71 -11.45
CA PHE A 17 16.09 9.62 -11.17
C PHE A 17 15.66 10.88 -10.40
N SER A 18 14.36 11.06 -10.16
CA SER A 18 13.84 12.19 -9.38
C SER A 18 14.04 11.98 -7.88
N ALA A 19 14.36 13.06 -7.17
CA ALA A 19 14.47 13.05 -5.70
C ALA A 19 13.12 12.85 -4.97
N SER A 20 11.98 12.96 -5.68
CA SER A 20 10.63 12.73 -5.14
C SER A 20 10.36 11.27 -4.74
N THR A 21 11.20 10.34 -5.21
CA THR A 21 11.17 8.90 -4.88
C THR A 21 11.45 8.59 -3.41
N ASN A 22 11.85 9.57 -2.60
CA ASN A 22 12.32 9.32 -1.23
C ASN A 22 11.23 9.50 -0.16
N PHE A 23 10.11 10.15 -0.48
CA PHE A 23 9.11 10.52 0.52
C PHE A 23 7.72 10.05 0.09
N PRO A 24 7.08 9.16 0.87
CA PRO A 24 5.72 8.76 0.57
C PRO A 24 4.75 9.92 0.82
N GLU A 25 3.75 10.04 -0.06
CA GLU A 25 2.77 11.11 -0.07
C GLU A 25 1.34 10.56 0.12
N PRO A 26 0.43 11.28 0.80
CA PRO A 26 0.64 12.56 1.48
C PRO A 26 1.29 12.37 2.87
N ALA A 27 1.90 13.44 3.41
CA ALA A 27 2.50 13.43 4.75
C ALA A 27 1.55 13.04 5.90
N ARG A 28 0.23 13.16 5.68
CA ARG A 28 -0.82 12.65 6.56
C ARG A 28 -1.59 11.54 5.83
N PRO A 29 -1.17 10.28 5.97
CA PRO A 29 -1.76 9.18 5.22
C PRO A 29 -3.24 9.02 5.54
N PRO A 30 -4.14 8.98 4.53
CA PRO A 30 -5.53 8.62 4.75
C PRO A 30 -5.64 7.14 5.15
N HIS A 31 -6.75 6.79 5.79
CA HIS A 31 -7.09 5.39 6.01
C HIS A 31 -7.86 4.82 4.82
N TYR A 32 -7.58 3.57 4.49
CA TYR A 32 -8.33 2.78 3.53
C TYR A 32 -8.69 1.43 4.15
N THR A 33 -9.86 0.90 3.80
CA THR A 33 -10.34 -0.38 4.30
C THR A 33 -10.39 -1.39 3.15
N PHE A 34 -9.50 -2.37 3.20
CA PHE A 34 -9.50 -3.51 2.29
C PHE A 34 -10.45 -4.59 2.77
N ASN A 35 -11.12 -5.26 1.85
CA ASN A 35 -11.75 -6.55 2.11
C ASN A 35 -10.69 -7.64 1.96
N VAL A 36 -10.46 -8.42 3.01
CA VAL A 36 -9.36 -9.40 3.01
C VAL A 36 -9.60 -10.61 2.10
N ASN A 37 -10.84 -10.80 1.64
CA ASN A 37 -11.28 -11.95 0.82
C ASN A 37 -11.48 -11.57 -0.66
N ILE A 38 -11.02 -10.40 -1.10
CA ILE A 38 -11.12 -9.93 -2.49
C ILE A 38 -9.69 -9.66 -2.99
N PRO A 39 -9.35 -10.03 -4.24
CA PRO A 39 -8.04 -9.75 -4.81
C PRO A 39 -7.67 -8.26 -4.76
N LEU A 40 -6.40 -7.96 -4.52
CA LEU A 40 -5.93 -6.58 -4.37
C LEU A 40 -6.09 -5.75 -5.66
N VAL A 41 -5.95 -6.36 -6.84
CA VAL A 41 -6.15 -5.75 -8.16
C VAL A 41 -7.57 -5.18 -8.31
N ASN A 42 -8.56 -5.81 -7.69
CA ASN A 42 -9.95 -5.35 -7.70
C ASN A 42 -10.20 -4.20 -6.72
N GLN A 43 -9.23 -3.85 -5.89
CA GLN A 43 -9.36 -2.85 -4.82
C GLN A 43 -8.41 -1.66 -5.01
N ILE A 44 -7.30 -1.81 -5.76
CA ILE A 44 -6.26 -0.78 -5.92
C ILE A 44 -6.78 0.52 -6.55
N ALA A 45 -7.81 0.46 -7.40
CA ALA A 45 -8.49 1.63 -7.94
C ALA A 45 -9.08 2.54 -6.85
N GLY A 46 -9.52 1.97 -5.73
CA GLY A 46 -10.01 2.71 -4.57
C GLY A 46 -8.88 3.47 -3.86
N VAL A 47 -7.74 2.81 -3.68
CA VAL A 47 -6.52 3.38 -3.08
C VAL A 47 -5.97 4.51 -3.96
N HIS A 48 -5.83 4.27 -5.27
CA HIS A 48 -5.39 5.26 -6.24
C HIS A 48 -6.26 6.53 -6.19
N ARG A 49 -7.58 6.37 -6.15
CA ARG A 49 -8.54 7.48 -6.11
C ARG A 49 -8.44 8.31 -4.83
N ILE A 50 -8.30 7.68 -3.66
CA ILE A 50 -8.20 8.42 -2.38
C ILE A 50 -6.87 9.17 -2.27
N LEU A 51 -5.80 8.59 -2.81
CA LEU A 51 -4.47 9.19 -2.85
C LEU A 51 -4.32 10.27 -3.93
N LYS A 52 -5.17 10.22 -4.97
CA LYS A 52 -5.01 11.03 -6.19
C LYS A 52 -3.62 10.85 -6.80
N ALA A 53 -3.12 9.62 -6.79
CA ALA A 53 -1.78 9.30 -7.26
C ALA A 53 -1.62 9.67 -8.74
N PRO A 54 -0.47 10.23 -9.15
CA PRO A 54 -0.24 10.66 -10.54
C PRO A 54 0.03 9.49 -11.50
N HIS A 55 0.31 8.30 -10.98
CA HIS A 55 0.60 7.09 -11.73
C HIS A 55 -0.59 6.65 -12.58
N LYS A 56 -0.30 5.96 -13.69
CA LYS A 56 -1.32 5.17 -14.37
C LYS A 56 -1.70 3.99 -13.48
N LEU A 57 -2.99 3.72 -13.37
CA LEU A 57 -3.49 2.67 -12.48
C LEU A 57 -2.87 1.29 -12.79
N ASP A 58 -2.69 0.97 -14.08
CA ASP A 58 -2.17 -0.32 -14.53
C ASP A 58 -0.68 -0.52 -14.22
N ASP A 59 0.04 0.57 -13.89
CA ASP A 59 1.44 0.55 -13.48
C ASP A 59 1.60 0.56 -11.95
N CYS A 60 0.49 0.60 -11.19
CA CYS A 60 0.52 0.63 -9.73
C CYS A 60 0.60 -0.76 -9.11
N THR A 61 1.32 -0.87 -7.99
CA THR A 61 1.29 -2.03 -7.10
C THR A 61 1.21 -1.58 -5.64
N LEU A 62 1.12 -2.53 -4.72
CA LEU A 62 1.09 -2.28 -3.28
C LEU A 62 2.31 -2.90 -2.62
N GLN A 63 2.93 -2.15 -1.71
CA GLN A 63 4.06 -2.60 -0.90
C GLN A 63 3.73 -2.39 0.57
N LEU A 64 4.12 -3.34 1.42
CA LEU A 64 4.03 -3.16 2.86
C LEU A 64 5.08 -2.16 3.34
N TYR A 65 4.64 -1.22 4.15
CA TYR A 65 5.50 -0.24 4.78
C TYR A 65 5.35 -0.32 6.30
N ARG A 66 6.44 -0.67 6.98
CA ARG A 66 6.48 -0.80 8.44
C ARG A 66 7.02 0.50 9.02
N TYR A 67 6.28 1.12 9.94
CA TYR A 67 6.74 2.32 10.63
C TYR A 67 6.94 2.03 12.11
N ASN A 68 8.18 2.10 12.59
CA ASN A 68 8.55 1.76 13.97
C ASN A 68 8.70 2.99 14.89
N GLY A 69 8.16 4.15 14.48
CA GLY A 69 8.16 5.39 15.27
C GLY A 69 9.33 6.33 15.01
N SER A 70 10.47 5.82 14.51
CA SER A 70 11.63 6.63 14.13
C SER A 70 12.02 6.46 12.67
N GLU A 71 11.87 5.25 12.13
CA GLU A 71 12.22 4.92 10.75
C GLU A 71 11.10 4.10 10.11
N GLY A 72 11.03 4.18 8.79
CA GLY A 72 10.16 3.31 8.02
C GLY A 72 10.97 2.34 7.20
N ASP A 73 10.51 1.10 7.15
CA ASP A 73 11.14 0.02 6.40
C ASP A 73 10.17 -0.51 5.34
N TYR A 74 10.69 -0.66 4.12
CA TYR A 74 9.93 -1.16 2.98
C TYR A 74 10.00 -2.70 2.98
N GLY A 75 8.84 -3.33 3.11
CA GLY A 75 8.68 -4.78 3.11
C GLY A 75 8.36 -5.37 1.74
N SER A 76 7.68 -6.51 1.75
CA SER A 76 7.26 -7.24 0.56
C SER A 76 6.35 -6.40 -0.36
N TYR A 77 6.54 -6.56 -1.67
CA TYR A 77 5.52 -6.21 -2.64
C TYR A 77 4.43 -7.28 -2.61
N LEU A 78 3.18 -6.85 -2.53
CA LEU A 78 2.02 -7.72 -2.48
C LEU A 78 1.69 -8.23 -3.88
N ASP A 79 1.15 -9.45 -3.96
CA ASP A 79 0.62 -9.99 -5.20
C ASP A 79 -0.78 -9.39 -5.48
N PRO A 80 -0.96 -8.59 -6.55
CA PRO A 80 -2.24 -7.98 -6.87
C PRO A 80 -3.35 -8.99 -7.17
N GLU A 81 -3.02 -10.15 -7.72
CA GLU A 81 -4.01 -11.16 -8.11
C GLU A 81 -4.51 -11.98 -6.92
N SER A 82 -3.79 -11.93 -5.79
CA SER A 82 -4.13 -12.63 -4.56
C SER A 82 -4.94 -11.75 -3.58
N THR A 83 -5.66 -12.41 -2.69
CA THR A 83 -6.33 -11.77 -1.54
C THR A 83 -5.35 -11.53 -0.38
N ILE A 84 -5.75 -10.73 0.62
CA ILE A 84 -4.92 -10.52 1.83
C ILE A 84 -4.88 -11.81 2.66
N ASP A 85 -5.97 -12.58 2.70
CA ASP A 85 -6.05 -13.83 3.46
C ASP A 85 -5.06 -14.89 2.91
N GLU A 86 -4.98 -15.00 1.58
CA GLU A 86 -4.08 -15.93 0.88
C GLU A 86 -2.60 -15.61 1.06
N GLN A 87 -2.25 -14.35 1.30
CA GLN A 87 -0.87 -13.89 1.53
C GLN A 87 -0.68 -13.35 2.96
N SER A 88 -1.43 -13.90 3.93
CA SER A 88 -1.46 -13.41 5.32
C SER A 88 -0.12 -13.49 6.05
N GLU A 89 0.80 -14.35 5.61
CA GLU A 89 2.17 -14.45 6.14
C GLU A 89 2.98 -13.16 5.96
N ASP A 90 2.78 -12.42 4.87
CA ASP A 90 3.43 -11.12 4.66
C ASP A 90 2.91 -10.06 5.65
N PHE A 91 1.71 -10.26 6.22
CA PHE A 91 1.05 -9.33 7.13
C PHE A 91 1.25 -9.66 8.62
N GLU A 92 2.10 -10.63 8.98
CA GLU A 92 2.32 -11.01 10.39
C GLU A 92 2.83 -9.82 11.22
N ASP A 93 3.78 -9.06 10.68
CA ASP A 93 4.32 -7.85 11.32
C ASP A 93 3.39 -6.64 11.22
N PHE A 94 2.37 -6.71 10.37
CA PHE A 94 1.42 -5.61 10.15
C PHE A 94 0.44 -5.46 11.32
N HIS A 95 0.17 -6.56 12.04
CA HIS A 95 -0.78 -6.61 13.14
C HIS A 95 -0.16 -6.34 14.52
N ASN A 96 1.18 -6.33 14.61
CA ASN A 96 1.89 -6.08 15.86
C ASN A 96 1.92 -4.57 16.15
N LYS A 97 1.04 -4.14 17.06
CA LYS A 97 1.04 -2.82 17.68
C LYS A 97 2.10 -2.70 18.77
#